data_AF-A0AAV0P0N4-F1
#
_entry.id   AF-A0AAV0P0N4-F1
#
_cell.length_a   1.000
_cell.length_b   1.000
_cell.length_c   1.000
_cell.angle_alpha   90.00
_cell.angle_beta   90.00
_cell.angle_gamma   90.00
#
_symmetry.space_group_name_H-M   'P 1'
#
loop_
_entity.id
_entity.type
_entity.pdbx_description
1 polymer ?
#
loop_
_entity_poly.entity_id
_entity_poly.type
_entity_poly.pdbx_seq_one_letter_code
_entity_poly.pdbx_strand_id
1 'polypeptide(L)'
;ALLWTINDFPAYANLSGWSTKGALACPSCNKETHSVRLKKGCKFSYMGARRFLPSDHKWRDNKCSFDGKVEKRSPPTQLFGDQVLKQHEGLVFDEFGKGKTKDGLNARRDLEHMKIRRKLHPVEEDGKWKLPPACYSLLKEEKKRLCTFLKKVKVPDGVFSNISNCVRLKDRKIFGLKSHDSHIILERLLPLALRGIVRPSVYDAITELCIYFRELCSRELSVDVLKHLESS
;
A
#
# COMPACT_ATOMS: atom_id res chain seq x y z
N ALA A 1 5.72 -23.03 -15.76
CA ALA A 1 6.40 -22.06 -14.87
C ALA A 1 5.34 -21.17 -14.23
N LEU A 2 5.11 -21.30 -12.92
CA LEU A 2 4.36 -20.31 -12.16
C LEU A 2 5.37 -19.26 -11.71
N LEU A 3 5.71 -18.36 -12.64
CA LEU A 3 6.26 -17.08 -12.27
C LEU A 3 5.09 -16.42 -11.50
N TRP A 4 5.24 -16.20 -10.20
CA TRP A 4 4.47 -15.28 -9.33
C TRP A 4 3.11 -14.72 -9.80
N THR A 5 2.07 -14.90 -8.97
CA THR A 5 0.81 -14.16 -9.09
C THR A 5 0.81 -12.98 -8.12
N ILE A 6 0.71 -11.75 -8.63
CA ILE A 6 0.42 -10.56 -7.81
C ILE A 6 -1.08 -10.59 -7.52
N ASN A 7 -1.42 -11.13 -6.36
CA ASN A 7 -2.80 -11.22 -5.90
C ASN A 7 -3.13 -9.97 -5.08
N ASP A 8 -4.33 -9.42 -5.27
CA ASP A 8 -4.83 -8.45 -4.30
C ASP A 8 -5.08 -9.16 -2.96
N PHE A 9 -5.17 -8.38 -1.88
CA PHE A 9 -5.29 -8.95 -0.53
C PHE A 9 -6.51 -9.90 -0.39
N PRO A 10 -7.67 -9.63 -1.01
CA PRO A 10 -8.77 -10.59 -1.09
C PRO A 10 -8.45 -11.88 -1.87
N ALA A 11 -7.88 -11.81 -3.07
CA ALA A 11 -7.50 -13.00 -3.84
C ALA A 11 -6.47 -13.84 -3.09
N TYR A 12 -5.57 -13.20 -2.34
CA TYR A 12 -4.65 -13.89 -1.45
C TYR A 12 -5.38 -14.71 -0.38
N ALA A 13 -6.48 -14.22 0.21
CA ALA A 13 -7.27 -14.98 1.18
C ALA A 13 -7.75 -16.32 0.60
N ASN A 14 -8.22 -16.30 -0.65
CA ASN A 14 -8.74 -17.48 -1.33
C ASN A 14 -7.63 -18.48 -1.68
N LEU A 15 -6.47 -17.99 -2.14
CA LEU A 15 -5.35 -18.85 -2.53
C LEU A 15 -4.58 -19.40 -1.34
N SER A 16 -4.36 -18.56 -0.34
CA SER A 16 -3.56 -18.89 0.83
C SER A 16 -4.37 -19.53 1.93
N GLY A 17 -5.70 -19.60 1.84
CA GLY A 17 -6.55 -20.04 2.95
C GLY A 17 -6.48 -19.18 4.22
N TRP A 18 -5.63 -18.17 4.29
CA TRP A 18 -5.39 -17.39 5.49
C TRP A 18 -6.45 -16.29 5.66
N SER A 19 -6.85 -16.03 6.91
CA SER A 19 -7.75 -14.93 7.21
C SER A 19 -7.12 -13.60 6.79
N THR A 20 -7.85 -12.80 6.02
CA THR A 20 -7.45 -11.42 5.68
C THR A 20 -8.25 -10.37 6.46
N LYS A 21 -8.97 -10.81 7.49
CA LYS A 21 -9.80 -9.98 8.37
C LYS A 21 -9.47 -10.23 9.84
N GLY A 22 -9.90 -9.32 10.71
CA GLY A 22 -9.80 -9.50 12.16
C GLY A 22 -8.37 -9.34 12.71
N ALA A 23 -8.12 -9.87 13.90
CA ALA A 23 -6.87 -9.66 14.61
C ALA A 23 -5.64 -10.32 13.94
N LEU A 24 -5.85 -11.32 13.09
CA LEU A 24 -4.82 -12.18 12.51
C LEU A 24 -4.64 -12.00 11.00
N ALA A 25 -5.06 -10.85 10.45
CA ALA A 25 -5.12 -10.69 9.00
C ALA A 25 -3.77 -10.69 8.27
N CYS A 26 -2.63 -10.55 8.97
CA CYS A 26 -1.33 -10.42 8.32
C CYS A 26 -0.78 -11.81 7.97
N PRO A 27 -0.65 -12.16 6.68
CA PRO A 27 -0.22 -13.49 6.27
C PRO A 27 1.27 -13.74 6.49
N SER A 28 2.06 -12.67 6.66
CA SER A 28 3.49 -12.79 6.98
C SER A 28 3.72 -13.05 8.47
N CYS A 29 2.87 -12.48 9.34
CA CYS A 29 2.99 -12.63 10.78
C CYS A 29 2.14 -13.78 11.33
N ASN A 30 1.09 -14.18 10.63
CA ASN A 30 0.16 -15.23 11.02
C ASN A 30 -0.34 -15.09 12.48
N LYS A 31 -0.13 -16.11 13.31
CA LYS A 31 -0.49 -16.09 14.74
C LYS A 31 0.30 -15.05 15.55
N GLU A 32 1.46 -14.62 15.06
CA GLU A 32 2.26 -13.55 15.64
C GLU A 32 1.85 -12.15 15.16
N THR A 33 0.70 -12.02 14.48
CA THR A 33 0.18 -10.73 14.03
C THR A 33 -0.04 -9.78 15.20
N HIS A 34 0.72 -8.70 15.23
CA HIS A 34 0.51 -7.62 16.19
C HIS A 34 -0.58 -6.66 15.67
N SER A 35 -1.82 -6.92 16.08
CA SER A 35 -2.97 -6.08 15.79
C SER A 35 -3.46 -5.30 17.01
N VAL A 36 -4.01 -4.12 16.76
CA VAL A 36 -4.66 -3.28 17.78
C VAL A 36 -6.06 -2.95 17.29
N ARG A 37 -7.07 -3.16 18.13
CA ARG A 37 -8.44 -2.70 17.84
C ARG A 37 -8.53 -1.20 18.14
N LEU A 38 -8.75 -0.42 17.09
CA LEU A 38 -8.88 1.03 17.18
C LEU A 38 -10.17 1.43 17.93
N LYS A 39 -10.07 2.38 18.85
CA LYS A 39 -11.16 2.71 19.79
C LYS A 39 -12.35 3.41 19.13
N LYS A 40 -12.10 4.27 18.15
CA LYS A 40 -13.15 5.08 17.48
C LYS A 40 -13.65 4.39 16.23
N GLY A 41 -12.76 3.86 15.41
CA GLY A 41 -13.09 3.18 14.16
C GLY A 41 -13.55 1.74 14.35
N CYS A 42 -13.30 1.12 15.52
CA CYS A 42 -13.58 -0.30 15.81
C CYS A 42 -12.97 -1.29 14.81
N LYS A 43 -11.91 -0.88 14.10
CA LYS A 43 -11.18 -1.68 13.11
C LYS A 43 -9.88 -2.20 13.72
N PHE A 44 -9.40 -3.32 13.21
CA PHE A 44 -8.04 -3.77 13.50
C PHE A 44 -7.02 -2.97 12.68
N SER A 45 -5.94 -2.57 13.32
CA SER A 45 -4.77 -1.91 12.73
C SER A 45 -3.54 -2.77 13.00
N TYR A 46 -2.69 -2.96 11.99
CA TYR A 46 -1.50 -3.81 12.05
C TYR A 46 -0.27 -2.93 12.04
N MET A 47 0.31 -2.71 13.23
CA MET A 47 1.42 -1.76 13.41
C MET A 47 2.77 -2.45 13.63
N GLY A 48 2.80 -3.79 13.58
CA GLY A 48 4.00 -4.60 13.81
C GLY A 48 4.93 -4.75 12.60
N ALA A 49 4.68 -4.08 11.48
CA ALA A 49 5.46 -4.27 10.24
C ALA A 49 6.94 -3.88 10.39
N ARG A 50 7.28 -3.00 11.34
CA ARG A 50 8.68 -2.61 11.61
C ARG A 50 9.56 -3.76 12.10
N ARG A 51 8.94 -4.86 12.54
CA ARG A 51 9.60 -6.10 12.98
C ARG A 51 10.36 -6.81 11.85
N PHE A 52 10.03 -6.53 10.59
CA PHE A 52 10.73 -7.06 9.41
C PHE A 52 11.98 -6.26 9.01
N LEU A 53 12.14 -5.04 9.54
CA LEU A 53 13.33 -4.23 9.27
C LEU A 53 14.53 -4.76 10.05
N PRO A 54 15.77 -4.55 9.55
CA PRO A 54 17.00 -4.80 10.30
C PRO A 54 16.97 -4.19 11.70
N SER A 55 17.62 -4.83 12.67
CA SER A 55 17.55 -4.46 14.09
C SER A 55 18.06 -3.05 14.38
N ASP A 56 19.00 -2.56 13.59
CA ASP A 56 19.63 -1.24 13.63
C ASP A 56 18.93 -0.19 12.76
N HIS A 57 17.85 -0.56 12.06
CA HIS A 57 17.18 0.35 11.14
C HIS A 57 16.47 1.51 11.88
N LYS A 58 16.79 2.76 11.52
CA LYS A 58 16.28 4.02 12.14
C LYS A 58 14.76 4.08 12.39
N TRP A 59 13.94 3.45 11.55
CA TRP A 59 12.49 3.43 11.73
C TRP A 59 12.02 2.57 12.91
N ARG A 60 12.84 1.63 13.40
CA ARG A 60 12.56 0.89 14.63
C ARG A 60 12.52 1.79 15.87
N ASP A 61 13.26 2.89 15.86
CA ASP A 61 13.27 3.88 16.95
C ASP A 61 12.25 5.01 16.78
N ASN A 62 11.67 5.17 15.58
CA ASN A 62 10.72 6.23 15.30
C ASN A 62 9.36 5.97 15.97
N LYS A 63 9.19 6.43 17.21
CA LYS A 63 7.94 6.32 17.95
C LYS A 63 6.82 7.17 17.35
N CYS A 64 7.15 8.42 16.99
CA CYS A 64 6.19 9.48 16.68
C CYS A 64 5.44 9.27 15.35
N SER A 65 6.08 8.63 14.37
CA SER A 65 5.46 8.33 13.08
C SER A 65 4.64 7.01 13.09
N PHE A 66 4.82 6.15 14.10
CA PHE A 66 4.30 4.79 14.13
C PHE A 66 3.33 4.52 15.30
N ASP A 67 3.64 3.64 16.25
CA ASP A 67 2.72 3.21 17.33
C ASP A 67 3.17 3.68 18.72
N GLY A 68 4.07 4.67 18.78
CA GLY A 68 4.58 5.24 20.03
C GLY A 68 5.63 4.38 20.75
N LYS A 69 6.01 3.21 20.19
CA LYS A 69 6.96 2.28 20.80
C LYS A 69 8.26 2.15 20.00
N VAL A 70 9.36 1.80 20.66
CA VAL A 70 10.55 1.28 19.96
C VAL A 70 10.29 -0.17 19.58
N GLU A 71 10.61 -0.56 18.36
CA GLU A 71 10.48 -1.95 17.90
C GLU A 71 11.79 -2.70 18.12
N LYS A 72 11.83 -3.59 19.11
CA LYS A 72 13.01 -4.41 19.43
C LYS A 72 12.83 -5.90 19.09
N ARG A 73 11.64 -6.32 18.67
CA ARG A 73 11.37 -7.76 18.43
C ARG A 73 12.11 -8.25 17.19
N SER A 74 12.52 -9.52 17.20
CA SER A 74 13.02 -10.26 16.02
C SER A 74 11.90 -10.48 15.01
N PRO A 75 12.14 -10.67 13.70
CA PRO A 75 11.07 -11.01 12.74
C PRO A 75 10.22 -12.22 13.19
N PRO A 76 8.93 -12.32 12.78
CA PRO A 76 8.12 -13.51 13.01
C PRO A 76 8.76 -14.76 12.43
N THR A 77 8.44 -15.91 13.00
CA THR A 77 8.95 -17.20 12.51
C THR A 77 8.31 -17.51 11.16
N GLN A 78 9.13 -17.82 10.16
CA GLN A 78 8.64 -18.23 8.85
C GLN A 78 7.95 -19.60 8.98
N LEU A 79 6.71 -19.69 8.49
CA LEU A 79 5.97 -20.95 8.46
C LEU A 79 6.35 -21.77 7.23
N PHE A 80 6.43 -23.09 7.42
CA PHE A 80 6.60 -24.05 6.34
C PHE A 80 5.24 -24.52 5.81
N GLY A 81 5.21 -25.03 4.58
CA GLY A 81 3.96 -25.35 3.87
C GLY A 81 3.05 -26.35 4.60
N ASP A 82 3.63 -27.30 5.33
CA ASP A 82 2.90 -28.27 6.15
C ASP A 82 2.22 -27.63 7.36
N GLN A 83 2.86 -26.63 7.99
CA GLN A 83 2.32 -25.86 9.10
C GLN A 83 1.16 -24.96 8.64
N VAL A 84 1.28 -24.40 7.45
CA VAL A 84 0.23 -23.60 6.79
C VAL A 84 -0.97 -24.50 6.47
N LEU A 85 -0.74 -25.68 5.89
CA LEU A 85 -1.81 -26.62 5.54
C LEU A 85 -2.63 -27.05 6.76
N LYS A 86 -1.97 -27.37 7.89
CA LYS A 86 -2.65 -27.69 9.16
C LYS A 86 -3.46 -26.53 9.72
N GLN A 87 -3.10 -25.28 9.43
CA GLN A 87 -3.85 -24.11 9.89
C GLN A 87 -5.14 -23.87 9.10
N HIS A 88 -5.31 -24.52 7.94
CA HIS A 88 -6.46 -24.31 7.05
C HIS A 88 -7.58 -25.33 7.22
N GLU A 89 -7.38 -26.37 8.02
CA GLU A 89 -8.44 -27.31 8.36
C GLU A 89 -9.58 -26.58 9.10
N GLY A 90 -10.74 -26.44 8.43
CA GLY A 90 -11.97 -25.92 9.02
C GLY A 90 -12.26 -24.43 8.84
N LEU A 91 -11.58 -23.72 7.94
CA LEU A 91 -11.86 -22.30 7.68
C LEU A 91 -13.09 -22.08 6.78
N VAL A 92 -13.94 -21.14 7.18
CA VAL A 92 -15.12 -20.67 6.43
C VAL A 92 -14.89 -19.23 5.99
N PHE A 93 -15.13 -18.94 4.71
CA PHE A 93 -14.90 -17.61 4.13
C PHE A 93 -16.19 -16.78 4.11
N ASP A 94 -16.15 -15.58 4.69
CA ASP A 94 -17.25 -14.61 4.67
C ASP A 94 -17.17 -13.65 3.49
N GLU A 95 -18.34 -13.30 2.94
CA GLU A 95 -18.52 -12.36 1.83
C GLU A 95 -17.92 -10.95 2.07
N PHE A 96 -17.58 -10.28 0.96
CA PHE A 96 -16.88 -9.00 0.93
C PHE A 96 -17.84 -7.81 0.85
N GLY A 97 -17.62 -6.79 1.69
CA GLY A 97 -18.40 -5.56 1.72
C GLY A 97 -17.93 -4.48 0.72
N LYS A 98 -18.88 -3.70 0.19
CA LYS A 98 -18.68 -2.67 -0.85
C LYS A 98 -17.82 -1.46 -0.42
N GLY A 99 -17.14 -0.88 -1.41
CA GLY A 99 -16.11 0.14 -1.31
C GLY A 99 -16.59 1.54 -0.89
N LYS A 100 -16.16 1.97 0.29
CA LYS A 100 -16.04 3.37 0.71
C LYS A 100 -14.60 3.60 1.19
N THR A 101 -14.08 4.81 1.03
CA THR A 101 -12.78 5.18 1.63
C THR A 101 -12.81 4.86 3.12
N LYS A 102 -11.76 4.18 3.59
CA LYS A 102 -11.63 3.82 5.02
C LYS A 102 -11.06 4.97 5.85
N ASP A 103 -10.68 6.09 5.21
CA ASP A 103 -10.22 7.33 5.84
C ASP A 103 -11.40 8.30 6.06
N GLY A 104 -11.80 8.47 7.32
CA GLY A 104 -12.90 9.34 7.75
C GLY A 104 -12.68 9.84 9.18
N LEU A 105 -13.62 10.59 9.75
CA LEU A 105 -13.44 11.27 11.05
C LEU A 105 -12.99 10.31 12.16
N ASN A 106 -13.61 9.13 12.28
CA ASN A 106 -13.23 8.13 13.28
C ASN A 106 -11.79 7.64 13.09
N ALA A 107 -11.37 7.41 11.83
CA ALA A 107 -9.98 7.01 11.55
C ALA A 107 -8.99 8.11 11.93
N ARG A 108 -9.32 9.39 11.71
CA ARG A 108 -8.47 10.52 12.12
C ARG A 108 -8.42 10.70 13.64
N ARG A 109 -9.54 10.47 14.35
CA ARG A 109 -9.58 10.45 15.82
C ARG A 109 -8.81 9.28 16.43
N ASP A 110 -8.73 8.14 15.73
CA ASP A 110 -7.88 7.04 16.15
C ASP A 110 -6.40 7.42 16.07
N LEU A 111 -5.96 8.10 15.00
CA LEU A 111 -4.59 8.64 14.90
C LEU A 111 -4.27 9.62 16.06
N GLU A 112 -5.24 10.46 16.40
CA GLU A 112 -5.15 11.39 17.54
C GLU A 112 -5.04 10.68 18.87
N HIS A 113 -5.92 9.71 19.13
CA HIS A 113 -5.88 8.90 20.34
C HIS A 113 -4.56 8.12 20.47
N MET A 114 -4.01 7.64 19.35
CA MET A 114 -2.70 6.99 19.29
C MET A 114 -1.52 7.98 19.37
N LYS A 115 -1.79 9.29 19.35
CA LYS A 115 -0.80 10.39 19.39
C LYS A 115 0.19 10.37 18.22
N ILE A 116 -0.21 9.83 17.07
CA ILE A 116 0.64 9.64 15.89
C ILE A 116 0.15 10.49 14.73
N ARG A 117 1.05 10.88 13.82
CA ARG A 117 0.71 11.65 12.61
C ARG A 117 -0.12 12.91 12.89
N ARG A 118 0.32 13.74 13.85
CA ARG A 118 -0.37 14.97 14.31
C ARG A 118 -0.92 15.85 13.19
N LYS A 119 -0.17 15.97 12.08
CA LYS A 119 -0.58 16.72 10.87
C LYS A 119 -1.88 16.23 10.21
N LEU A 120 -2.37 15.04 10.57
CA LEU A 120 -3.58 14.42 10.03
C LEU A 120 -4.76 14.43 11.02
N HIS A 121 -4.58 14.94 12.24
CA HIS A 121 -5.63 15.00 13.24
C HIS A 121 -6.77 15.91 12.75
N PRO A 122 -8.03 15.59 13.09
CA PRO A 122 -9.17 16.39 12.66
C PRO A 122 -9.12 17.77 13.34
N VAL A 123 -9.47 18.82 12.60
CA VAL A 123 -9.49 20.20 13.10
C VAL A 123 -10.94 20.69 13.08
N GLU A 124 -11.38 21.30 14.17
CA GLU A 124 -12.71 21.92 14.24
C GLU A 124 -12.61 23.38 13.82
N GLU A 125 -13.30 23.74 12.73
CA GLU A 125 -13.40 25.12 12.24
C GLU A 125 -14.88 25.39 11.96
N ASP A 126 -15.43 26.48 12.53
CA ASP A 126 -16.81 26.91 12.36
C ASP A 126 -17.86 25.83 12.68
N GLY A 127 -17.63 25.06 13.75
CA GLY A 127 -18.50 23.95 14.17
C GLY A 127 -18.50 22.75 13.21
N LYS A 128 -17.58 22.72 12.24
CA LYS A 128 -17.42 21.60 11.30
C LYS A 128 -16.02 20.99 11.41
N TRP A 129 -15.99 19.66 11.47
CA TRP A 129 -14.74 18.90 11.45
C TRP A 129 -14.15 18.87 10.04
N LYS A 130 -12.99 19.49 9.85
CA LYS A 130 -12.17 19.38 8.65
C LYS A 130 -11.09 18.31 8.84
N LEU A 131 -10.85 17.53 7.79
CA LEU A 131 -9.82 16.49 7.77
C LEU A 131 -8.64 16.95 6.92
N PRO A 132 -7.47 17.26 7.52
CA PRO A 132 -6.31 17.70 6.75
C PRO A 132 -5.86 16.65 5.73
N PRO A 133 -5.52 17.04 4.49
CA PRO A 133 -5.04 16.11 3.48
C PRO A 133 -3.64 15.57 3.86
N ALA A 134 -3.35 14.33 3.45
CA ALA A 134 -2.01 13.78 3.61
C ALA A 134 -1.02 14.45 2.65
N CYS A 135 0.28 14.38 2.94
CA CYS A 135 1.33 15.00 2.11
C CYS A 135 1.40 14.46 0.68
N TYR A 136 0.83 13.28 0.43
CA TYR A 136 0.71 12.62 -0.87
C TYR A 136 -0.70 12.75 -1.50
N SER A 137 -1.62 13.48 -0.86
CA SER A 137 -2.95 13.72 -1.42
C SER A 137 -2.90 14.82 -2.47
N LEU A 138 -3.26 14.47 -3.71
CA LEU A 138 -3.31 15.41 -4.81
C LEU A 138 -4.54 16.33 -4.72
N LEU A 139 -4.32 17.62 -4.95
CA LEU A 139 -5.35 18.64 -5.15
C LEU A 139 -6.11 18.42 -6.46
N LYS A 140 -7.21 19.14 -6.63
CA LYS A 140 -8.07 19.04 -7.82
C LYS A 140 -7.32 19.32 -9.13
N GLU A 141 -6.49 20.36 -9.15
CA GLU A 141 -5.70 20.74 -10.32
C GLU A 141 -4.52 19.80 -10.56
N GLU A 142 -3.88 19.31 -9.49
CA GLU A 142 -2.82 18.30 -9.57
C GLU A 142 -3.33 16.98 -10.16
N LYS A 143 -4.49 16.50 -9.72
CA LYS A 143 -5.16 15.34 -10.32
C LYS A 143 -5.49 15.56 -11.79
N LYS A 144 -5.94 16.78 -12.15
CA LYS A 144 -6.22 17.14 -13.54
C LYS A 144 -4.95 17.07 -14.39
N ARG A 145 -3.83 17.64 -13.93
CA ARG A 145 -2.52 17.56 -14.59
C ARG A 145 -2.08 16.11 -14.81
N LEU A 146 -2.16 15.28 -13.76
CA LEU A 146 -1.84 13.85 -13.82
C LEU A 146 -2.71 13.12 -14.86
N CYS A 147 -4.04 13.29 -14.79
CA CYS A 147 -4.93 12.65 -15.75
C CYS A 147 -4.71 13.18 -17.18
N THR A 148 -4.40 14.47 -17.36
CA THR A 148 -4.08 15.04 -18.66
C THR A 148 -2.80 14.43 -19.24
N PHE A 149 -1.77 14.22 -18.43
CA PHE A 149 -0.56 13.50 -18.84
C PHE A 149 -0.90 12.09 -19.34
N LEU A 150 -1.60 11.29 -18.52
CA LEU A 150 -1.97 9.91 -18.88
C LEU A 150 -2.91 9.83 -20.09
N LYS A 151 -3.73 10.87 -20.33
CA LYS A 151 -4.61 10.92 -21.51
C LYS A 151 -3.86 11.24 -22.80
N LYS A 152 -2.74 11.97 -22.69
CA LYS A 152 -1.96 12.46 -23.83
C LYS A 152 -0.72 11.62 -24.14
N VAL A 153 -0.25 10.81 -23.19
CA VAL A 153 0.95 9.99 -23.37
C VAL A 153 0.76 9.04 -24.54
N LYS A 154 1.77 9.02 -25.42
CA LYS A 154 1.86 8.10 -26.54
C LYS A 154 3.14 7.29 -26.37
N VAL A 155 3.04 6.00 -26.67
CA VAL A 155 4.17 5.07 -26.63
C VAL A 155 4.18 4.25 -27.92
N PRO A 156 5.30 3.60 -28.27
CA PRO A 156 5.35 2.65 -29.37
C PRO A 156 4.28 1.56 -29.25
N ASP A 157 3.90 1.00 -30.39
CA ASP A 157 2.92 -0.09 -30.43
C ASP A 157 3.41 -1.31 -29.63
N GLY A 158 2.49 -2.01 -28.99
CA GLY A 158 2.78 -3.16 -28.13
C GLY A 158 3.25 -2.85 -26.70
N VAL A 159 3.43 -1.58 -26.31
CA VAL A 159 3.89 -1.23 -24.94
C VAL A 159 2.75 -1.18 -23.91
N PHE A 160 1.56 -0.71 -24.28
CA PHE A 160 0.33 -0.82 -23.50
C PHE A 160 -0.89 -0.54 -24.38
N SER A 161 -2.08 -0.96 -23.93
CA SER A 161 -3.33 -0.66 -24.64
C SER A 161 -3.66 0.84 -24.54
N ASN A 162 -4.47 1.40 -25.44
CA ASN A 162 -4.75 2.84 -25.46
C ASN A 162 -5.41 3.36 -24.15
N ILE A 163 -4.58 3.71 -23.15
CA ILE A 163 -5.01 4.09 -21.80
C ILE A 163 -5.76 5.42 -21.77
N SER A 164 -5.74 6.21 -22.86
CA SER A 164 -6.53 7.44 -22.98
C SER A 164 -8.02 7.19 -22.77
N ASN A 165 -8.51 6.02 -23.19
CA ASN A 165 -9.90 5.58 -23.00
C ASN A 165 -10.23 5.28 -21.54
N CYS A 166 -9.22 4.88 -20.75
CA CYS A 166 -9.35 4.62 -19.31
C CYS A 166 -9.36 5.91 -18.48
N VAL A 167 -9.06 7.07 -19.07
CA VAL A 167 -8.93 8.36 -18.36
C VAL A 167 -10.15 9.27 -18.58
N ARG A 168 -10.89 9.53 -17.49
CA ARG A 168 -12.00 10.50 -17.45
C ARG A 168 -11.56 11.80 -16.77
N LEU A 169 -11.27 12.81 -17.60
CA LEU A 169 -10.81 14.13 -17.14
C LEU A 169 -11.85 14.88 -16.30
N LYS A 170 -13.14 14.82 -16.67
CA LYS A 170 -14.22 15.48 -15.91
C LYS A 170 -14.25 15.01 -14.45
N ASP A 171 -14.05 13.70 -14.25
CA ASP A 171 -14.10 13.06 -12.95
C ASP A 171 -12.73 13.06 -12.25
N ARG A 172 -11.64 13.27 -13.00
CA ARG A 172 -10.23 13.05 -12.59
C ARG A 172 -10.02 11.62 -12.08
N LYS A 173 -10.55 10.65 -12.83
CA LYS A 173 -10.51 9.23 -12.49
C LYS A 173 -9.91 8.42 -13.63
N ILE A 174 -9.29 7.32 -13.23
CA ILE A 174 -8.79 6.27 -14.11
C ILE A 174 -9.56 5.01 -13.76
N PHE A 175 -10.05 4.27 -14.75
CA PHE A 175 -10.83 3.04 -14.55
C PHE A 175 -10.68 2.12 -15.76
N GLY A 176 -10.97 0.83 -15.56
CA GLY A 176 -10.94 -0.15 -16.65
C GLY A 176 -9.53 -0.39 -17.22
N LEU A 177 -8.47 -0.15 -16.43
CA LEU A 177 -7.13 -0.56 -16.80
C LEU A 177 -7.05 -2.09 -16.75
N LYS A 178 -6.40 -2.68 -17.75
CA LYS A 178 -5.99 -4.09 -17.67
C LYS A 178 -4.81 -4.20 -16.71
N SER A 179 -4.57 -5.41 -16.19
CA SER A 179 -3.45 -5.66 -15.26
C SER A 179 -2.12 -5.21 -15.87
N HIS A 180 -1.85 -5.60 -17.12
CA HIS A 180 -0.67 -5.19 -17.87
C HIS A 180 -0.47 -3.66 -17.89
N ASP A 181 -1.50 -2.90 -18.24
CA ASP A 181 -1.41 -1.44 -18.33
C ASP A 181 -1.17 -0.80 -16.95
N SER A 182 -1.71 -1.42 -15.90
CA SER A 182 -1.49 -1.00 -14.51
C SER A 182 -0.04 -1.21 -14.08
N HIS A 183 0.57 -2.33 -14.47
CA HIS A 183 2.00 -2.61 -14.25
C HIS A 183 2.89 -1.58 -14.95
N ILE A 184 2.63 -1.32 -16.24
CA ILE A 184 3.43 -0.32 -16.97
C ILE A 184 3.27 1.09 -16.39
N ILE A 185 2.07 1.45 -15.94
CA ILE A 185 1.86 2.72 -15.24
C ILE A 185 2.71 2.77 -13.97
N LEU A 186 2.65 1.73 -13.12
CA LEU A 186 3.42 1.67 -11.89
C LEU A 186 4.93 1.72 -12.16
N GLU A 187 5.44 0.92 -13.07
CA GLU A 187 6.88 0.72 -13.28
C GLU A 187 7.54 1.85 -14.07
N ARG A 188 6.80 2.53 -14.95
CA ARG A 188 7.38 3.46 -15.95
C ARG A 188 6.73 4.83 -15.98
N LEU A 189 5.41 4.92 -15.99
CA LEU A 189 4.72 6.20 -16.22
C LEU A 189 4.44 7.00 -14.96
N LEU A 190 4.27 6.35 -13.81
CA LEU A 190 3.86 7.00 -12.57
C LEU A 190 4.88 8.04 -12.10
N PRO A 191 6.20 7.76 -12.07
CA PRO A 191 7.20 8.78 -11.75
C PRO A 191 7.18 9.94 -12.75
N LEU A 192 6.98 9.69 -14.04
CA LEU A 192 6.89 10.75 -15.04
C LEU A 192 5.64 11.62 -14.83
N ALA A 193 4.51 10.99 -14.53
CA ALA A 193 3.23 11.64 -14.32
C ALA A 193 3.21 12.50 -13.05
N LEU A 194 3.97 12.14 -12.02
CA LEU A 194 4.03 12.85 -10.74
C LEU A 194 5.11 13.94 -10.67
N ARG A 195 6.01 14.00 -11.66
CA ARG A 195 7.12 14.94 -11.69
C ARG A 195 6.61 16.38 -11.68
N GLY A 196 7.05 17.16 -10.69
CA GLY A 196 6.59 18.56 -10.51
C GLY A 196 5.10 18.69 -10.13
N ILE A 197 4.49 17.62 -9.61
CA ILE A 197 3.14 17.63 -9.02
C ILE A 197 3.23 17.42 -7.51
N VAL A 198 3.96 16.39 -7.07
CA VAL A 198 4.08 16.08 -5.64
C VAL A 198 5.33 16.70 -5.02
N ARG A 199 5.40 16.72 -3.69
CA ARG A 199 6.59 17.16 -2.94
C ARG A 199 7.79 16.25 -3.26
N PRO A 200 9.03 16.78 -3.25
CA PRO A 200 10.23 16.00 -3.55
C PRO A 200 10.33 14.70 -2.74
N SER A 201 10.15 14.78 -1.42
CA SER A 201 10.21 13.58 -0.56
C SER A 201 9.18 12.50 -0.90
N VAL A 202 8.03 12.87 -1.46
CA VAL A 202 7.00 11.93 -1.92
C VAL A 202 7.34 11.40 -3.30
N TYR A 203 7.87 12.26 -4.17
CA TYR A 203 8.35 11.91 -5.49
C TYR A 203 9.45 10.86 -5.42
N ASP A 204 10.46 11.07 -4.58
CA ASP A 204 11.61 10.20 -4.43
C ASP A 204 11.17 8.81 -3.94
N ALA A 205 10.37 8.76 -2.88
CA ALA A 205 9.85 7.51 -2.34
C ALA A 205 8.97 6.73 -3.33
N ILE A 206 8.13 7.41 -4.12
CA ILE A 206 7.34 6.75 -5.16
C ILE A 206 8.25 6.27 -6.30
N THR A 207 9.25 7.07 -6.68
CA THR A 207 10.18 6.71 -7.75
C THR A 207 11.03 5.50 -7.38
N GLU A 208 11.57 5.44 -6.16
CA GLU A 208 12.27 4.26 -5.63
C GLU A 208 11.38 3.02 -5.68
N LEU A 209 10.12 3.12 -5.25
CA LEU A 209 9.15 2.02 -5.33
C LEU A 209 8.90 1.56 -6.77
N CYS A 210 8.76 2.50 -7.71
CA CYS A 210 8.57 2.21 -9.12
C CYS A 210 9.80 1.53 -9.73
N ILE A 211 11.01 1.96 -9.35
CA ILE A 211 12.28 1.35 -9.78
C ILE A 211 12.39 -0.08 -9.25
N TYR A 212 12.12 -0.27 -7.95
CA TYR A 212 12.10 -1.58 -7.31
C TYR A 212 11.22 -2.58 -8.07
N PHE A 213 9.96 -2.19 -8.37
CA PHE A 213 9.06 -3.06 -9.12
C PHE A 213 9.52 -3.28 -10.56
N ARG A 214 10.10 -2.29 -11.21
CA ARG A 214 10.63 -2.44 -12.57
C ARG A 214 11.78 -3.46 -12.63
N GLU A 215 12.66 -3.45 -11.63
CA GLU A 215 13.76 -4.41 -11.53
C GLU A 215 13.24 -5.80 -11.18
N LEU A 216 12.36 -5.89 -10.19
CA LEU A 216 11.73 -7.15 -9.78
C LEU A 216 10.91 -7.79 -10.91
N CYS A 217 10.27 -6.99 -11.77
CA CYS A 217 9.49 -7.45 -12.91
C CYS A 217 10.32 -7.63 -14.20
N SER A 218 11.66 -7.51 -14.13
CA SER A 218 12.51 -7.68 -15.30
C SER A 218 12.39 -9.09 -15.88
N ARG A 219 12.46 -9.20 -17.21
CA ARG A 219 12.47 -10.49 -17.92
C ARG A 219 13.65 -11.36 -17.49
N GLU A 220 14.77 -10.71 -17.18
CA GLU A 220 15.99 -11.34 -16.71
C GLU A 220 16.42 -10.65 -15.42
N LEU A 221 16.61 -11.44 -14.36
CA LEU A 221 17.08 -11.00 -13.06
C LEU A 221 18.41 -11.65 -12.76
N SER A 222 19.45 -10.84 -12.61
CA SER A 222 20.73 -11.33 -12.11
C SER A 222 20.65 -11.55 -10.60
N VAL A 223 21.43 -12.51 -10.11
CA VAL A 223 21.54 -12.79 -8.67
C VAL A 223 22.04 -11.57 -7.90
N ASP A 224 22.90 -10.75 -8.51
CA ASP A 224 23.42 -9.54 -7.87
C ASP A 224 22.34 -8.46 -7.72
N VAL A 225 21.45 -8.31 -8.70
CA VAL A 225 20.27 -7.42 -8.58
C VAL A 225 19.34 -7.94 -7.48
N LEU A 226 19.09 -9.25 -7.40
CA LEU A 226 18.27 -9.82 -6.33
C LEU A 226 18.86 -9.56 -4.95
N LYS A 227 20.17 -9.75 -4.77
CA LYS A 227 20.86 -9.43 -3.51
C LYS A 227 20.76 -7.94 -3.18
N HIS A 228 20.89 -7.08 -4.18
CA HIS A 228 20.73 -5.64 -3.99
C HIS A 228 19.31 -5.30 -3.52
N LEU A 229 18.29 -5.82 -4.20
CA LEU A 229 16.88 -5.61 -3.86
C LEU A 229 16.54 -6.13 -2.45
N GLU A 230 17.11 -7.26 -2.04
CA GLU A 230 16.94 -7.82 -0.68
C GLU A 230 17.59 -6.93 0.40
N SER A 231 18.71 -6.28 0.07
CA SER A 231 19.44 -5.39 0.99
C SER A 231 18.93 -3.95 1.06
N SER A 232 18.00 -3.57 0.17
CA SER A 232 17.52 -2.20 -0.02
C SER A 232 16.41 -1.78 0.96
#